data_AF-A0A545SR63-F1
#
_entry.id   AF-A0A545SR63-F1
#
_cell.length_a   1.000
_cell.length_b   1.000
_cell.length_c   1.000
_cell.angle_alpha   90.00
_cell.angle_beta   90.00
_cell.angle_gamma   90.00
#
_symmetry.space_group_name_H-M   'P 1'
#
loop_
_entity.id
_entity.type
_entity.pdbx_description
1 polymer ?
#
loop_
_entity_poly.entity_id
_entity_poly.type
_entity_poly.pdbx_seq_one_letter_code
_entity_poly.pdbx_strand_id
1 'polypeptide(L)'
;MNKIKVGYLYALGQSTADILKLQTGQDAGGQPQTCDEVRAIVQDAMKGVEEFVASSVEQLPNLEAVSVELYSRMQKLLQFCMRDGAGATPPTPELVVDVRDCYMAFQAELEATLSEAEIFIVDQKSAFDTSILIERGHLAFPASVTGKAPDAVTDLDQAMRCIAFDMPTAAAFHLHRAHAIVLGVYWDAIAKGAKRPAAPSLEAYLKEMKGKEIGNETVTLRLKEIAAQETDPSVDGGKDLDDIEDALELYTTMRSSIAAMLKDLPTASRAGLRMASVS
;
A
#
# COMPACT_ATOMS: atom_id res chain seq x y z
N MET A 1 21.31 -3.83 0.78
CA MET A 1 20.37 -4.70 0.07
C MET A 1 19.60 -3.84 -0.91
N ASN A 2 19.86 -4.00 -2.20
CA ASN A 2 19.23 -3.20 -3.23
C ASN A 2 17.78 -3.67 -3.39
N LYS A 3 16.81 -2.74 -3.34
CA LYS A 3 15.39 -3.07 -3.47
C LYS A 3 15.01 -3.03 -4.95
N ILE A 4 14.72 -4.18 -5.53
CA ILE A 4 14.08 -4.26 -6.85
C ILE A 4 12.57 -4.07 -6.64
N LYS A 5 11.99 -3.01 -7.21
CA LYS A 5 10.52 -2.89 -7.23
C LYS A 5 9.98 -3.84 -8.30
N VAL A 6 9.33 -4.92 -7.86
CA VAL A 6 8.75 -5.96 -8.74
C VAL A 6 7.79 -5.39 -9.78
N GLY A 7 7.15 -4.24 -9.51
CA GLY A 7 6.27 -3.56 -10.46
C GLY A 7 6.92 -3.28 -11.82
N TYR A 8 8.23 -2.99 -11.88
CA TYR A 8 8.92 -2.76 -13.15
C TYR A 8 9.15 -4.04 -13.95
N LEU A 9 9.37 -5.18 -13.28
CA LEU A 9 9.49 -6.48 -13.96
C LEU A 9 8.17 -6.88 -14.61
N TYR A 10 7.04 -6.58 -13.94
CA TYR A 10 5.72 -6.80 -14.52
C TYR A 10 5.48 -5.90 -15.75
N ALA A 11 5.79 -4.60 -15.64
CA ALA A 11 5.65 -3.66 -16.75
C ALA A 11 6.53 -4.06 -17.96
N LEU A 12 7.79 -4.44 -17.72
CA LEU A 12 8.71 -4.96 -18.73
C LEU A 12 8.16 -6.22 -19.41
N GLY A 13 7.66 -7.17 -18.63
CA GLY A 13 7.06 -8.40 -19.16
C GLY A 13 5.86 -8.08 -20.06
N GLN A 14 4.99 -7.16 -19.64
CA GLN A 14 3.82 -6.75 -20.41
C GLN A 14 4.19 -6.04 -21.71
N SER A 15 5.15 -5.11 -21.68
CA SER A 15 5.54 -4.33 -22.86
C SER A 15 6.37 -5.12 -23.87
N THR A 16 7.06 -6.18 -23.43
CA THR A 16 7.93 -6.98 -24.30
C THR A 16 7.31 -8.30 -24.78
N ALA A 17 6.18 -8.73 -24.20
CA ALA A 17 5.51 -9.98 -24.55
C ALA A 17 5.22 -10.10 -26.05
N ASP A 18 4.95 -8.97 -26.70
CA ASP A 18 4.55 -8.93 -28.11
C ASP A 18 5.74 -8.97 -29.09
N ILE A 19 6.99 -8.85 -28.62
CA ILE A 19 8.18 -9.04 -29.48
C ILE A 19 8.18 -10.43 -30.12
N LEU A 20 7.76 -11.47 -29.36
CA LEU A 20 7.69 -12.83 -29.89
C LEU A 20 6.58 -13.03 -30.92
N LYS A 21 5.63 -12.09 -31.01
CA LYS A 21 4.58 -12.08 -32.04
C LYS A 21 5.06 -11.49 -33.36
N LEU A 22 6.26 -10.87 -33.41
CA LEU A 22 6.82 -10.38 -34.66
C LEU A 22 7.04 -11.54 -35.64
N GLN A 23 6.49 -11.40 -36.84
CA GLN A 23 6.51 -12.44 -37.87
C GLN A 23 7.55 -12.12 -38.94
N THR A 24 8.23 -13.18 -39.40
CA THR A 24 9.22 -13.12 -40.50
C THR A 24 8.56 -13.30 -41.87
N GLY A 25 7.24 -13.13 -41.97
CA GLY A 25 6.44 -13.45 -43.14
C GLY A 25 4.96 -13.11 -42.98
N GLN A 26 4.10 -13.94 -43.56
CA GLN A 26 2.65 -13.76 -43.55
C GLN A 26 2.01 -14.18 -42.21
N ASP A 27 0.97 -13.47 -41.81
CA ASP A 27 0.14 -13.73 -40.64
C ASP A 27 -0.73 -14.99 -40.82
N ALA A 28 -1.55 -15.30 -39.80
CA ALA A 28 -2.47 -16.44 -39.84
C ALA A 28 -3.48 -16.36 -41.00
N GLY A 29 -3.67 -15.18 -41.60
CA GLY A 29 -4.50 -14.92 -42.78
C GLY A 29 -3.71 -14.83 -44.10
N GLY A 30 -2.40 -15.07 -44.09
CA GLY A 30 -1.57 -14.98 -45.29
C GLY A 30 -1.13 -13.55 -45.64
N GLN A 31 -1.26 -12.56 -44.75
CA GLN A 31 -0.86 -11.17 -45.00
C GLN A 31 0.43 -10.82 -44.25
N PRO A 32 1.45 -10.24 -44.90
CA PRO A 32 2.67 -9.85 -44.20
C PRO A 32 2.38 -8.77 -43.14
N GLN A 33 3.02 -8.88 -41.99
CA GLN A 33 2.91 -7.87 -40.93
C GLN A 33 3.37 -6.50 -41.45
N THR A 34 2.57 -5.47 -41.18
CA THR A 34 2.84 -4.11 -41.68
C THR A 34 3.90 -3.40 -40.82
N CYS A 35 4.59 -2.43 -41.41
CA CYS A 35 5.52 -1.58 -40.67
C CYS A 35 4.84 -0.80 -39.53
N ASP A 36 3.54 -0.51 -39.63
CA ASP A 36 2.81 0.21 -38.58
C ASP A 36 2.52 -0.70 -37.37
N GLU A 37 2.16 -1.97 -37.59
CA GLU A 37 1.99 -2.96 -36.52
C GLU A 37 3.32 -3.25 -35.81
N VAL A 38 4.39 -3.44 -36.58
CA VAL A 38 5.75 -3.66 -36.06
C VAL A 38 6.20 -2.45 -35.25
N ARG A 39 5.96 -1.23 -35.75
CA ARG A 39 6.28 0.01 -35.05
C ARG A 39 5.59 0.07 -33.68
N ALA A 40 4.29 -0.23 -33.62
CA ALA A 40 3.55 -0.20 -32.36
C ALA A 40 4.14 -1.16 -31.32
N ILE A 41 4.42 -2.40 -31.71
CA ILE A 41 5.03 -3.42 -30.83
C ILE A 41 6.42 -2.98 -30.36
N VAL A 42 7.28 -2.55 -31.29
CA VAL A 42 8.66 -2.19 -30.99
C VAL A 42 8.73 -0.94 -30.11
N GLN A 43 7.87 0.06 -30.33
CA GLN A 43 7.84 1.28 -29.51
C GLN A 43 7.40 1.00 -28.07
N ASP A 44 6.37 0.16 -27.87
CA ASP A 44 5.93 -0.23 -26.53
C ASP A 44 7.04 -1.02 -25.80
N ALA A 45 7.65 -1.98 -26.49
CA ALA A 45 8.75 -2.77 -25.94
C ALA A 45 9.97 -1.90 -25.60
N MET A 46 10.35 -0.97 -26.48
CA MET A 46 11.44 -0.01 -26.23
C MET A 46 11.18 0.82 -24.97
N LYS A 47 9.95 1.32 -24.80
CA LYS A 47 9.58 2.10 -23.60
C LYS A 47 9.78 1.28 -22.32
N GLY A 48 9.31 0.03 -22.30
CA GLY A 48 9.49 -0.83 -21.12
C GLY A 48 10.94 -1.22 -20.86
N VAL A 49 11.75 -1.45 -21.90
CA VAL A 49 13.19 -1.69 -21.75
C VAL A 49 13.90 -0.44 -21.23
N GLU A 50 13.59 0.76 -21.73
CA GLU A 50 14.14 2.03 -21.22
C GLU A 50 13.80 2.25 -19.75
N GLU A 51 12.52 2.11 -19.37
CA GLU A 51 12.08 2.25 -17.97
C GLU A 51 12.76 1.24 -17.05
N PHE A 52 12.92 0.00 -17.52
CA PHE A 52 13.63 -1.05 -16.79
C PHE A 52 15.11 -0.72 -16.58
N VAL A 53 15.81 -0.32 -17.65
CA VAL A 53 17.22 0.07 -17.62
C VAL A 53 17.41 1.27 -16.68
N ALA A 54 16.62 2.33 -16.83
CA ALA A 54 16.71 3.51 -15.97
C ALA A 54 16.47 3.21 -14.48
N SER A 55 15.64 2.21 -14.18
CA SER A 55 15.27 1.86 -12.80
C SER A 55 16.14 0.76 -12.19
N SER A 56 16.87 -0.03 -13.00
CA SER A 56 17.47 -1.30 -12.57
C SER A 56 18.98 -1.43 -12.88
N VAL A 57 19.57 -0.53 -13.69
CA VAL A 57 20.99 -0.62 -14.11
C VAL A 57 21.97 -0.68 -12.94
N GLU A 58 21.72 0.06 -11.85
CA GLU A 58 22.60 0.00 -10.67
C GLU A 58 22.46 -1.32 -9.88
N GLN A 59 21.40 -2.08 -10.12
CA GLN A 59 21.06 -3.26 -9.33
C GLN A 59 21.39 -4.57 -10.05
N LEU A 60 21.39 -4.57 -11.39
CA LEU A 60 21.56 -5.76 -12.23
C LEU A 60 22.63 -5.53 -13.32
N PRO A 61 23.92 -5.44 -12.95
CA PRO A 61 24.99 -5.01 -13.85
C PRO A 61 25.17 -5.92 -15.08
N ASN A 62 24.86 -7.21 -14.96
CA ASN A 62 24.99 -8.17 -16.06
C ASN A 62 23.95 -7.92 -17.18
N LEU A 63 22.87 -7.17 -16.91
CA LEU A 63 21.83 -6.91 -17.89
C LEU A 63 22.08 -5.69 -18.76
N GLU A 64 23.03 -4.82 -18.41
CA GLU A 64 23.26 -3.57 -19.14
C GLU A 64 23.61 -3.85 -20.62
N ALA A 65 24.60 -4.72 -20.86
CA ALA A 65 25.07 -5.01 -22.21
C ALA A 65 23.98 -5.62 -23.10
N VAL A 66 23.22 -6.60 -22.58
CA VAL A 66 22.15 -7.26 -23.34
C VAL A 66 20.94 -6.34 -23.56
N SER A 67 20.64 -5.44 -22.61
CA SER A 67 19.55 -4.45 -22.76
C SER A 67 19.89 -3.39 -23.80
N VAL A 68 21.13 -2.89 -23.80
CA VAL A 68 21.62 -1.90 -24.78
C VAL A 68 21.62 -2.50 -26.19
N GLU A 69 22.05 -3.76 -26.34
CA GLU A 69 22.03 -4.44 -27.64
C GLU A 69 20.59 -4.65 -28.13
N LEU A 70 19.68 -5.12 -27.27
CA LEU A 70 18.26 -5.28 -27.61
C LEU A 70 17.64 -3.96 -28.07
N TYR A 71 17.89 -2.90 -27.31
CA TYR A 71 17.42 -1.56 -27.63
C TYR A 71 17.97 -1.05 -28.98
N SER A 72 19.27 -1.26 -29.23
CA SER A 72 19.93 -0.93 -30.51
C SER A 72 19.30 -1.67 -31.70
N ARG A 73 18.97 -2.96 -31.55
CA ARG A 73 18.31 -3.75 -32.61
C ARG A 73 16.88 -3.26 -32.88
N MET A 74 16.12 -2.99 -31.82
CA MET A 74 14.79 -2.39 -31.93
C MET A 74 14.81 -1.04 -32.64
N GLN A 75 15.78 -0.17 -32.32
CA GLN A 75 15.95 1.11 -33.01
C GLN A 75 16.24 0.95 -34.51
N LYS A 76 17.07 -0.02 -34.91
CA LYS A 76 17.34 -0.30 -36.33
C LYS A 76 16.09 -0.75 -37.07
N LEU A 77 15.29 -1.64 -36.47
CA LEU A 77 14.02 -2.09 -37.04
C LEU A 77 13.03 -0.92 -37.14
N LEU A 78 12.95 -0.07 -36.12
CA LEU A 78 12.11 1.12 -36.13
C LEU A 78 12.52 2.11 -37.23
N GLN A 79 13.81 2.38 -37.39
CA GLN A 79 14.35 3.24 -38.44
C GLN A 79 14.04 2.70 -39.84
N PHE A 80 14.10 1.38 -40.04
CA PHE A 80 13.66 0.75 -41.28
C PHE A 80 12.19 1.07 -41.56
N CYS A 81 11.32 0.85 -40.56
CA CYS A 81 9.88 1.09 -40.66
C CYS A 81 9.49 2.58 -40.84
N MET A 82 10.42 3.52 -40.66
CA MET A 82 10.21 4.96 -40.83
C MET A 82 10.70 5.51 -42.17
N ARG A 83 11.57 4.80 -42.89
CA ARG A 83 12.16 5.28 -44.15
C ARG A 83 11.17 5.27 -45.32
N ASP A 84 10.21 4.36 -45.32
CA ASP A 84 9.19 4.26 -46.36
C ASP A 84 7.94 5.01 -45.91
N GLY A 85 7.78 6.24 -46.41
CA GLY A 85 6.55 7.02 -46.24
C GLY A 85 5.35 6.21 -46.73
N ALA A 86 4.55 5.73 -45.78
CA ALA A 86 3.39 4.85 -45.92
C ALA A 86 3.70 3.34 -46.12
N GLY A 87 4.16 2.66 -45.06
CA GLY A 87 3.63 1.37 -44.55
C GLY A 87 3.55 0.14 -45.45
N ALA A 88 3.90 0.23 -46.74
CA ALA A 88 3.59 -0.79 -47.75
C ALA A 88 4.67 -1.86 -47.86
N THR A 89 5.93 -1.53 -47.55
CA THR A 89 7.02 -2.50 -47.54
C THR A 89 7.06 -3.17 -46.16
N PRO A 90 6.84 -4.48 -46.03
CA PRO A 90 7.01 -5.17 -44.75
C PRO A 90 8.49 -5.17 -44.34
N PRO A 91 8.79 -5.27 -43.02
CA PRO A 91 10.17 -5.41 -42.57
C PRO A 91 10.82 -6.66 -43.16
N THR A 92 12.13 -6.60 -43.36
CA THR A 92 12.84 -7.79 -43.84
C THR A 92 12.85 -8.88 -42.77
N PRO A 93 12.73 -10.16 -43.14
CA PRO A 93 12.78 -11.27 -42.20
C PRO A 93 14.01 -11.22 -41.29
N GLU A 94 15.16 -10.81 -41.81
CA GLU A 94 16.42 -10.73 -41.05
C GLU A 94 16.33 -9.75 -39.89
N LEU A 95 15.76 -8.56 -40.09
CA LEU A 95 15.62 -7.56 -39.02
C LEU A 95 14.67 -8.04 -37.91
N VAL A 96 13.63 -8.78 -38.28
CA VAL A 96 12.69 -9.36 -37.32
C VAL A 96 13.34 -10.49 -36.52
N VAL A 97 14.08 -11.39 -37.19
CA VAL A 97 14.86 -12.45 -36.52
C VAL A 97 15.88 -11.86 -35.56
N ASP A 98 16.64 -10.85 -36.00
CA ASP A 98 17.66 -10.17 -35.19
C ASP A 98 17.10 -9.65 -33.86
N VAL A 99 15.93 -8.97 -33.90
CA VAL A 99 15.29 -8.45 -32.68
C VAL A 99 14.78 -9.58 -31.78
N ARG A 100 14.19 -10.62 -32.36
CA ARG A 100 13.67 -11.77 -31.61
C ARG A 100 14.78 -12.55 -30.92
N ASP A 101 15.86 -12.84 -31.63
CA ASP A 101 17.01 -13.57 -31.08
C ASP A 101 17.67 -12.77 -29.95
N CYS A 102 17.79 -11.45 -30.14
CA CYS A 102 18.32 -10.57 -29.11
C CYS A 102 17.40 -10.50 -27.87
N TYR A 103 16.07 -10.49 -28.09
CA TYR A 103 15.11 -10.54 -27.00
C TYR A 103 15.18 -11.87 -26.22
N MET A 104 15.34 -13.00 -26.91
CA MET A 104 15.52 -14.30 -26.25
C MET A 104 16.81 -14.35 -25.42
N ALA A 105 17.91 -13.77 -25.94
CA ALA A 105 19.15 -13.64 -25.18
C ALA A 105 18.97 -12.76 -23.93
N PHE A 106 18.27 -11.63 -24.06
CA PHE A 106 17.91 -10.77 -22.93
C PHE A 106 17.06 -11.51 -21.89
N GLN A 107 16.05 -12.27 -22.31
CA GLN A 107 15.21 -13.06 -21.39
C GLN A 107 16.02 -14.12 -20.65
N ALA A 108 16.93 -14.82 -21.34
CA ALA A 108 17.77 -15.83 -20.73
C ALA A 108 18.71 -15.24 -19.66
N GLU A 109 19.32 -14.09 -19.96
CA GLU A 109 20.18 -13.39 -18.99
C GLU A 109 19.37 -12.82 -17.81
N LEU A 110 18.17 -12.30 -18.09
CA LEU A 110 17.26 -11.82 -17.05
C LEU A 110 16.84 -12.95 -16.12
N GLU A 111 16.48 -14.12 -16.67
CA GLU A 111 16.14 -15.30 -15.88
C GLU A 111 17.33 -15.78 -15.04
N ALA A 112 18.52 -15.89 -15.63
CA ALA A 112 19.73 -16.28 -14.91
C ALA A 112 20.03 -15.30 -13.76
N THR A 113 19.99 -14.00 -14.04
CA THR A 113 20.24 -12.94 -13.05
C THR A 113 19.19 -12.98 -11.93
N LEU A 114 17.91 -13.14 -12.25
CA LEU A 114 16.85 -13.20 -11.24
C LEU A 114 16.89 -14.50 -10.42
N SER A 115 17.42 -15.60 -10.99
CA SER A 115 17.56 -16.88 -10.28
C SER A 115 18.66 -16.84 -9.22
N GLU A 116 19.68 -16.00 -9.41
CA GLU A 116 20.75 -15.78 -8.42
C GLU A 116 20.39 -14.68 -7.41
N ALA A 117 19.44 -13.81 -7.75
CA ALA A 117 19.02 -12.71 -6.89
C ALA A 117 18.19 -13.21 -5.69
N GLU A 118 18.53 -12.72 -4.49
CA GLU A 118 17.71 -12.92 -3.29
C GLU A 118 16.45 -12.04 -3.35
N ILE A 119 15.40 -12.52 -4.02
CA ILE A 119 14.15 -11.80 -4.19
C ILE A 119 13.19 -12.11 -3.04
N PHE A 120 12.84 -11.08 -2.26
CA PHE A 120 11.85 -11.18 -1.19
C PHE A 120 10.59 -10.39 -1.55
N ILE A 121 9.43 -11.02 -1.43
CA ILE A 121 8.15 -10.32 -1.43
C ILE A 121 7.92 -9.81 -0.01
N VAL A 122 7.98 -8.50 0.16
CA VAL A 122 7.69 -7.85 1.44
C VAL A 122 6.28 -7.28 1.38
N ASP A 123 5.35 -7.95 2.03
CA ASP A 123 4.01 -7.39 2.23
C ASP A 123 4.11 -6.11 3.05
N GLN A 124 3.31 -5.11 2.66
CA GLN A 124 3.09 -3.97 3.51
C GLN A 124 2.58 -4.43 4.88
N LYS A 125 3.22 -3.96 5.95
CA LYS A 125 2.76 -4.16 7.32
C LYS A 125 2.14 -2.86 7.79
N SER A 126 0.89 -2.89 8.27
CA SER A 126 0.23 -1.69 8.81
C SER A 126 0.23 -0.50 7.83
N ALA A 127 0.09 0.72 8.33
CA ALA A 127 0.17 1.96 7.56
C ALA A 127 1.61 2.52 7.45
N PHE A 128 2.64 1.71 7.16
CA PHE A 128 4.02 2.24 6.94
C PHE A 128 4.23 2.88 5.55
N ASP A 129 3.15 3.19 4.83
CA ASP A 129 3.15 3.93 3.57
C ASP A 129 2.44 5.27 3.80
N THR A 130 3.09 6.39 3.45
CA THR A 130 2.57 7.74 3.67
C THR A 130 1.23 7.98 2.95
N SER A 131 1.04 7.43 1.76
CA SER A 131 -0.21 7.54 1.02
C SER A 131 -1.34 6.87 1.80
N ILE A 132 -1.04 5.72 2.42
CA ILE A 132 -2.00 4.99 3.25
C ILE A 132 -2.26 5.69 4.58
N LEU A 133 -1.25 6.33 5.19
CA LEU A 133 -1.47 7.18 6.36
C LEU A 133 -2.43 8.35 6.07
N ILE A 134 -2.30 8.97 4.89
CA ILE A 134 -3.11 10.13 4.47
C ILE A 134 -4.55 9.72 4.11
N GLU A 135 -4.72 8.61 3.40
CA GLU A 135 -6.01 8.22 2.82
C GLU A 135 -6.79 7.20 3.66
N ARG A 136 -6.08 6.34 4.40
CA ARG A 136 -6.64 5.16 5.09
C ARG A 136 -5.95 4.91 6.44
N GLY A 137 -5.80 5.97 7.22
CA GLY A 137 -5.13 5.97 8.53
C GLY A 137 -5.59 4.90 9.51
N HIS A 138 -6.86 4.50 9.49
CA HIS A 138 -7.39 3.42 10.33
C HIS A 138 -6.67 2.07 10.12
N LEU A 139 -5.98 1.85 8.99
CA LEU A 139 -5.15 0.67 8.75
C LEU A 139 -3.90 0.62 9.65
N ALA A 140 -3.54 1.73 10.29
CA ALA A 140 -2.53 1.76 11.35
C ALA A 140 -3.00 1.05 12.64
N PHE A 141 -4.31 0.86 12.80
CA PHE A 141 -4.97 0.30 13.99
C PHE A 141 -5.39 -1.16 13.75
N PRO A 142 -5.82 -1.89 14.80
CA PRO A 142 -6.30 -3.26 14.63
C PRO A 142 -7.44 -3.35 13.62
N ALA A 143 -7.36 -4.30 12.67
CA ALA A 143 -8.33 -4.45 11.59
C ALA A 143 -9.79 -4.62 12.08
N SER A 144 -9.97 -5.13 13.31
CA SER A 144 -11.28 -5.29 13.94
C SER A 144 -11.98 -3.96 14.28
N VAL A 145 -11.30 -2.82 14.25
CA VAL A 145 -11.90 -1.51 14.55
C VAL A 145 -13.05 -1.18 13.61
N THR A 146 -12.88 -1.46 12.31
CA THR A 146 -13.91 -1.21 11.29
C THR A 146 -15.20 -2.00 11.54
N GLY A 147 -15.09 -3.20 12.13
CA GLY A 147 -16.25 -4.04 12.43
C GLY A 147 -16.82 -3.87 13.83
N LYS A 148 -16.02 -3.42 14.81
CA LYS A 148 -16.41 -3.32 16.23
C LYS A 148 -16.70 -1.89 16.68
N ALA A 149 -16.03 -0.90 16.10
CA ALA A 149 -16.18 0.52 16.43
C ALA A 149 -16.08 1.38 15.13
N PRO A 150 -16.99 1.19 14.16
CA PRO A 150 -16.93 1.88 12.87
C PRO A 150 -16.94 3.41 13.00
N ASP A 151 -17.61 3.94 14.02
CA ASP A 151 -17.69 5.39 14.25
C ASP A 151 -16.33 6.02 14.59
N ALA A 152 -15.37 5.23 15.08
CA ALA A 152 -14.01 5.70 15.36
C ALA A 152 -13.16 5.85 14.08
N VAL A 153 -13.53 5.19 12.97
CA VAL A 153 -12.70 5.11 11.76
C VAL A 153 -12.38 6.49 11.19
N THR A 154 -13.37 7.39 11.14
CA THR A 154 -13.16 8.74 10.61
C THR A 154 -12.10 9.50 11.40
N ASP A 155 -12.10 9.35 12.72
CA ASP A 155 -11.10 10.00 13.59
C ASP A 155 -9.72 9.35 13.46
N LEU A 156 -9.65 8.04 13.34
CA LEU A 156 -8.39 7.35 13.11
C LEU A 156 -7.77 7.75 11.76
N ASP A 157 -8.59 7.93 10.73
CA ASP A 157 -8.14 8.43 9.42
C ASP A 157 -7.61 9.86 9.50
N GLN A 158 -8.32 10.77 10.20
CA GLN A 158 -7.83 12.13 10.39
C GLN A 158 -6.57 12.19 11.27
N ALA A 159 -6.49 11.40 12.34
CA ALA A 159 -5.33 11.34 13.21
C ALA A 159 -4.06 11.00 12.44
N MET A 160 -4.08 9.92 11.64
CA MET A 160 -2.89 9.53 10.88
C MET A 160 -2.57 10.49 9.74
N ARG A 161 -3.60 11.15 9.16
CA ARG A 161 -3.38 12.23 8.21
C ARG A 161 -2.67 13.41 8.85
N CYS A 162 -3.08 13.83 10.06
CA CYS A 162 -2.40 14.88 10.81
C CYS A 162 -0.95 14.49 11.12
N ILE A 163 -0.69 13.23 11.48
CA ILE A 163 0.68 12.73 11.66
C ILE A 163 1.49 12.82 10.35
N ALA A 164 0.90 12.42 9.22
CA ALA A 164 1.58 12.47 7.92
C ALA A 164 1.92 13.90 7.45
N PHE A 165 1.22 14.91 7.95
CA PHE A 165 1.43 16.32 7.63
C PHE A 165 2.06 17.13 8.78
N ASP A 166 2.64 16.45 9.77
CA ASP A 166 3.38 17.11 10.85
C ASP A 166 2.50 18.09 11.69
N MET A 167 1.27 17.67 11.98
CA MET A 167 0.29 18.43 12.78
C MET A 167 0.01 17.74 14.13
N PRO A 168 0.96 17.79 15.09
CA PRO A 168 0.94 16.97 16.30
C PRO A 168 -0.28 17.22 17.21
N THR A 169 -0.61 18.48 17.51
CA THR A 169 -1.79 18.83 18.32
C THR A 169 -3.09 18.32 17.69
N ALA A 170 -3.28 18.53 16.39
CA ALA A 170 -4.47 18.06 15.69
C ALA A 170 -4.57 16.52 15.67
N ALA A 171 -3.43 15.83 15.53
CA ALA A 171 -3.39 14.38 15.64
C ALA A 171 -3.85 13.92 17.04
N ALA A 172 -3.38 14.55 18.10
CA ALA A 172 -3.78 14.24 19.47
C ALA A 172 -5.29 14.39 19.70
N PHE A 173 -5.90 15.48 19.21
CA PHE A 173 -7.36 15.66 19.26
C PHE A 173 -8.12 14.48 18.63
N HIS A 174 -7.73 14.06 17.43
CA HIS A 174 -8.38 12.95 16.73
C HIS A 174 -8.12 11.61 17.41
N LEU A 175 -6.91 11.37 17.94
CA LEU A 175 -6.57 10.16 18.68
C LEU A 175 -7.41 10.00 19.96
N HIS A 176 -7.54 11.06 20.76
CA HIS A 176 -8.38 11.05 21.97
C HIS A 176 -9.85 10.84 21.64
N ARG A 177 -10.36 11.49 20.59
CA ARG A 177 -11.76 11.30 20.15
C ARG A 177 -12.03 9.87 19.69
N ALA A 178 -11.15 9.30 18.87
CA ALA A 178 -11.26 7.90 18.46
C ALA A 178 -11.18 6.95 19.66
N HIS A 179 -10.27 7.20 20.60
CA HIS A 179 -10.11 6.41 21.82
C HIS A 179 -11.38 6.43 22.68
N ALA A 180 -11.96 7.61 22.90
CA ALA A 180 -13.20 7.79 23.66
C ALA A 180 -14.38 7.04 23.01
N ILE A 181 -14.48 7.03 21.68
CA ILE A 181 -15.49 6.26 20.95
C ILE A 181 -15.31 4.75 21.22
N VAL A 182 -14.09 4.23 21.08
CA VAL A 182 -13.79 2.81 21.34
C VAL A 182 -14.03 2.44 22.80
N LEU A 183 -13.67 3.32 23.75
CA LEU A 183 -13.93 3.13 25.18
C LEU A 183 -15.43 3.07 25.47
N GLY A 184 -16.24 3.91 24.82
CA GLY A 184 -17.70 3.87 24.93
C GLY A 184 -18.28 2.53 24.46
N VAL A 185 -17.82 2.03 23.30
CA VAL A 185 -18.20 0.70 22.80
C VAL A 185 -17.78 -0.41 23.76
N TYR A 186 -16.56 -0.33 24.29
CA TYR A 186 -16.04 -1.30 25.26
C TYR A 186 -16.89 -1.31 26.53
N TRP A 187 -17.18 -0.14 27.09
CA TRP A 187 -18.03 0.03 28.26
C TRP A 187 -19.40 -0.63 28.06
N ASP A 188 -20.09 -0.32 26.97
CA ASP A 188 -21.43 -0.83 26.71
C ASP A 188 -21.47 -2.37 26.69
N ALA A 189 -20.41 -3.00 26.20
CA ALA A 189 -20.28 -4.45 26.19
C ALA A 189 -20.07 -5.05 27.59
N ILE A 190 -19.23 -4.43 28.42
CA ILE A 190 -18.86 -5.01 29.73
C ILE A 190 -19.80 -4.60 30.87
N ALA A 191 -20.49 -3.47 30.74
CA ALA A 191 -21.27 -2.86 31.80
C ALA A 191 -22.71 -3.43 31.93
N LYS A 192 -23.09 -4.38 31.05
CA LYS A 192 -24.36 -5.13 31.09
C LYS A 192 -25.59 -4.23 31.25
N GLY A 193 -25.63 -3.11 30.51
CA GLY A 193 -26.75 -2.15 30.52
C GLY A 193 -26.66 -1.04 31.58
N ALA A 194 -25.57 -0.97 32.35
CA ALA A 194 -25.33 0.21 33.19
C ALA A 194 -25.09 1.46 32.31
N LYS A 195 -25.66 2.59 32.72
CA LYS A 195 -25.46 3.87 32.04
C LYS A 195 -23.98 4.25 32.04
N ARG A 196 -23.51 4.83 30.94
CA ARG A 196 -22.19 5.48 30.86
C ARG A 196 -22.10 6.62 31.89
N PRO A 197 -20.89 6.99 32.35
CA PRO A 197 -20.70 8.15 33.22
C PRO A 197 -21.33 9.42 32.63
N ALA A 198 -21.94 10.26 33.48
CA ALA A 198 -22.61 11.49 33.04
C ALA A 198 -21.64 12.53 32.43
N ALA A 199 -20.42 12.61 32.98
CA ALA A 199 -19.30 13.31 32.39
C ALA A 199 -18.29 12.23 31.91
N PRO A 200 -18.27 11.89 30.62
CA PRO A 200 -17.55 10.73 30.10
C PRO A 200 -16.05 11.01 29.95
N SER A 201 -15.36 11.28 31.06
CA SER A 201 -13.89 11.32 31.10
C SER A 201 -13.32 9.93 31.33
N LEU A 202 -12.04 9.74 30.96
CA LEU A 202 -11.33 8.48 31.16
C LEU A 202 -11.29 8.07 32.65
N GLU A 203 -11.07 9.03 33.54
CA GLU A 203 -11.06 8.83 35.00
C GLU A 203 -12.43 8.41 35.52
N ALA A 204 -13.50 8.98 34.95
CA ALA A 204 -14.87 8.62 35.32
C ALA A 204 -15.17 7.16 34.94
N TYR A 205 -14.76 6.71 33.75
CA TYR A 205 -14.86 5.30 33.36
C TYR A 205 -14.04 4.41 34.30
N LEU A 206 -12.77 4.74 34.56
CA LEU A 206 -11.90 3.96 35.45
C LEU A 206 -12.46 3.82 36.87
N LYS A 207 -13.02 4.92 37.42
CA LYS A 207 -13.65 4.93 38.74
C LYS A 207 -14.87 4.01 38.78
N GLU A 208 -15.74 4.10 37.78
CA GLU A 208 -16.94 3.27 37.69
C GLU A 208 -16.60 1.79 37.44
N MET A 209 -15.64 1.49 36.57
CA MET A 209 -15.15 0.13 36.32
C MET A 209 -14.64 -0.50 37.62
N LYS A 210 -13.84 0.23 38.39
CA LYS A 210 -13.35 -0.21 39.70
C LYS A 210 -14.49 -0.43 40.70
N GLY A 211 -15.44 0.50 40.79
CA GLY A 211 -16.56 0.41 41.72
C GLY A 211 -17.53 -0.74 41.44
N LYS A 212 -17.61 -1.18 40.17
CA LYS A 212 -18.44 -2.30 39.72
C LYS A 212 -17.68 -3.62 39.59
N GLU A 213 -16.37 -3.61 39.81
CA GLU A 213 -15.49 -4.76 39.60
C GLU A 213 -15.63 -5.38 38.19
N ILE A 214 -15.72 -4.50 37.17
CA ILE A 214 -15.82 -4.89 35.76
C ILE A 214 -14.59 -4.44 34.98
N GLY A 215 -14.39 -5.08 33.82
CA GLY A 215 -13.33 -4.76 32.88
C GLY A 215 -12.12 -5.67 33.02
N ASN A 216 -11.43 -5.83 31.91
CA ASN A 216 -10.21 -6.62 31.84
C ASN A 216 -9.05 -5.87 32.51
N GLU A 217 -8.21 -6.57 33.28
CA GLU A 217 -7.06 -5.98 33.96
C GLU A 217 -6.09 -5.32 32.98
N THR A 218 -5.82 -5.96 31.84
CA THR A 218 -4.95 -5.42 30.79
C THR A 218 -5.51 -4.12 30.23
N VAL A 219 -6.81 -4.07 29.94
CA VAL A 219 -7.48 -2.85 29.46
C VAL A 219 -7.40 -1.75 30.52
N THR A 220 -7.73 -2.07 31.76
CA THR A 220 -7.72 -1.11 32.88
C THR A 220 -6.32 -0.53 33.11
N LEU A 221 -5.26 -1.33 32.97
CA LEU A 221 -3.89 -0.85 33.07
C LEU A 221 -3.56 0.16 31.95
N ARG A 222 -3.89 -0.15 30.69
CA ARG A 222 -3.67 0.77 29.56
C ARG A 222 -4.46 2.07 29.68
N LEU A 223 -5.69 2.00 30.18
CA LEU A 223 -6.50 3.20 30.43
C LEU A 223 -5.89 4.07 31.53
N LYS A 224 -5.29 3.48 32.58
CA LYS A 224 -4.56 4.24 33.62
C LYS A 224 -3.29 4.88 33.09
N GLU A 225 -2.55 4.19 32.22
CA GLU A 225 -1.36 4.76 31.55
C GLU A 225 -1.73 6.03 30.78
N ILE A 226 -2.83 6.00 30.01
CA ILE A 226 -3.31 7.18 29.27
C ILE A 226 -3.80 8.28 30.22
N ALA A 227 -4.57 7.95 31.26
CA ALA A 227 -5.07 8.95 32.21
C ALA A 227 -3.94 9.65 33.00
N ALA A 228 -2.78 9.00 33.12
CA ALA A 228 -1.60 9.59 33.75
C ALA A 228 -0.82 10.53 32.82
N GLN A 229 -1.07 10.46 31.50
CA GLN A 229 -0.50 11.41 30.55
C GLN A 229 -1.32 12.71 30.59
N GLU A 230 -0.68 13.83 30.91
CA GLU A 230 -1.33 15.16 30.98
C GLU A 230 -1.65 15.77 29.60
N THR A 231 -1.57 14.98 28.52
CA THR A 231 -1.61 15.44 27.13
C THR A 231 -2.92 15.09 26.45
N ASP A 232 -4.03 15.62 26.96
CA ASP A 232 -5.28 15.72 26.19
C ASP A 232 -5.54 17.20 25.85
N PRO A 233 -5.28 17.65 24.62
CA PRO A 233 -5.52 19.03 24.22
C PRO A 233 -7.03 19.37 24.15
N SER A 234 -7.93 18.38 24.26
CA SER A 234 -9.38 18.59 24.19
C SER A 234 -10.03 18.95 25.51
N VAL A 235 -9.34 18.78 26.64
CA VAL A 235 -9.81 19.23 27.96
C VAL A 235 -9.39 20.66 28.24
N ASP A 236 -10.19 21.37 29.05
CA ASP A 236 -9.87 22.73 29.50
C ASP A 236 -8.53 22.74 30.26
N GLY A 237 -7.58 23.58 29.79
CA GLY A 237 -6.20 23.60 30.27
C GLY A 237 -5.29 22.51 29.69
N GLY A 238 -5.73 21.79 28.66
CA GLY A 238 -4.91 20.82 27.91
C GLY A 238 -3.67 21.47 27.30
N LYS A 239 -2.59 20.69 27.21
CA LYS A 239 -1.34 21.12 26.58
C LYS A 239 -1.36 20.74 25.10
N ASP A 240 -1.05 21.72 24.25
CA ASP A 240 -0.72 21.45 22.84
C ASP A 240 0.52 20.54 22.77
N LEU A 241 0.62 19.77 21.69
CA LEU A 241 1.82 19.01 21.40
C LEU A 241 2.72 19.83 20.48
N ASP A 242 3.96 20.07 20.91
CA ASP A 242 4.93 20.86 20.16
C ASP A 242 5.70 20.03 19.12
N ASP A 243 5.76 18.70 19.31
CA ASP A 243 6.56 17.78 18.48
C ASP A 243 5.72 16.61 17.94
N ILE A 244 6.04 16.18 16.73
CA ILE A 244 5.48 14.98 16.10
C ILE A 244 5.89 13.69 16.81
N GLU A 245 7.07 13.68 17.45
CA GLU A 245 7.51 12.54 18.26
C GLU A 245 6.55 12.30 19.44
N ASP A 246 6.06 13.36 20.09
CA ASP A 246 5.04 13.25 21.15
C ASP A 246 3.73 12.67 20.61
N ALA A 247 3.33 13.08 19.40
CA ALA A 247 2.12 12.56 18.75
C ALA A 247 2.28 11.07 18.35
N LEU A 248 3.48 10.64 17.97
CA LEU A 248 3.80 9.24 17.66
C LEU A 248 3.83 8.36 18.93
N GLU A 249 4.32 8.88 20.05
CA GLU A 249 4.24 8.22 21.35
C GLU A 249 2.78 8.07 21.81
N LEU A 250 1.98 9.13 21.70
CA LEU A 250 0.56 9.11 21.98
C LEU A 250 -0.17 8.11 21.08
N TYR A 251 0.10 8.10 19.78
CA TYR A 251 -0.44 7.13 18.82
C TYR A 251 -0.14 5.69 19.27
N THR A 252 1.11 5.39 19.67
CA THR A 252 1.51 4.04 20.08
C THR A 252 0.73 3.59 21.33
N THR A 253 0.55 4.51 22.28
CA THR A 253 -0.21 4.29 23.52
C THR A 253 -1.69 4.05 23.22
N MET A 254 -2.31 4.93 22.42
CA MET A 254 -3.72 4.85 22.03
C MET A 254 -4.02 3.59 21.22
N ARG A 255 -3.16 3.26 20.24
CA ARG A 255 -3.27 2.04 19.44
C ARG A 255 -3.22 0.78 20.31
N SER A 256 -2.32 0.74 21.29
CA SER A 256 -2.20 -0.38 22.24
C SER A 256 -3.46 -0.54 23.08
N SER A 257 -3.99 0.56 23.62
CA SER A 257 -5.23 0.59 24.41
C SER A 257 -6.46 0.17 23.59
N ILE A 258 -6.62 0.71 22.38
CA ILE A 258 -7.66 0.32 21.42
C ILE A 258 -7.55 -1.17 21.10
N ALA A 259 -6.36 -1.70 20.83
CA ALA A 259 -6.16 -3.12 20.56
C ALA A 259 -6.59 -4.01 21.72
N ALA A 260 -6.26 -3.63 22.96
CA ALA A 260 -6.68 -4.36 24.15
C ALA A 260 -8.21 -4.38 24.30
N MET A 261 -8.87 -3.23 24.17
CA MET A 261 -10.34 -3.11 24.24
C MET A 261 -11.02 -3.96 23.15
N LEU A 262 -10.57 -3.83 21.90
CA LEU A 262 -11.16 -4.54 20.77
C LEU A 262 -10.92 -6.06 20.83
N LYS A 263 -9.83 -6.52 21.45
CA LYS A 263 -9.55 -7.96 21.64
C LYS A 263 -10.48 -8.59 22.68
N ASP A 264 -10.84 -7.85 23.72
CA ASP A 264 -11.70 -8.30 24.81
C ASP A 264 -13.19 -8.28 24.43
N LEU A 265 -13.57 -7.45 23.45
CA LEU A 265 -14.91 -7.47 22.87
C LEU A 265 -15.21 -8.81 22.16
N PRO A 266 -16.44 -9.35 22.26
CA PRO A 266 -16.83 -10.52 21.48
C PRO A 266 -16.65 -10.25 19.97
N THR A 267 -16.23 -11.26 19.22
CA THR A 267 -16.25 -11.18 17.76
C THR A 267 -17.71 -11.02 17.34
N ALA A 268 -18.01 -9.98 16.54
CA ALA A 268 -19.35 -9.78 16.02
C ALA A 268 -19.83 -11.09 15.38
N SER A 269 -20.86 -11.71 15.95
CA SER A 269 -21.47 -12.89 15.35
C SER A 269 -21.97 -12.48 13.97
N ARG A 270 -21.58 -13.22 12.93
CA ARG A 270 -22.01 -13.01 11.53
C ARG A 270 -23.54 -12.90 11.37
N ALA A 271 -24.32 -13.31 12.36
CA ALA A 271 -25.78 -13.21 12.39
C ALA A 271 -26.31 -11.75 12.46
N GLY A 272 -25.57 -10.79 13.03
CA GLY A 272 -26.04 -9.42 13.21
C GLY A 272 -25.95 -8.53 11.96
N LEU A 273 -25.06 -8.86 11.02
CA LEU A 273 -24.81 -8.05 9.81
C LEU A 273 -25.92 -8.11 8.75
N ARG A 274 -26.93 -8.97 8.90
CA ARG A 274 -28.08 -9.04 7.98
C ARG A 274 -29.25 -8.12 8.33
N MET A 275 -29.26 -7.51 9.52
CA MET A 275 -30.39 -6.69 9.97
C MET A 275 -30.19 -5.18 9.70
N ALA A 276 -28.98 -4.74 9.39
CA ALA A 276 -28.67 -3.32 9.17
C ALA A 276 -28.72 -2.88 7.68
N SER A 277 -29.09 -3.78 6.75
CA SER A 277 -29.26 -3.43 5.32
C SER A 277 -30.73 -3.29 4.91
N VAL A 278 -31.65 -3.19 5.87
CA VAL A 278 -33.08 -2.98 5.61
C VAL A 278 -33.64 -2.00 6.65
N SER A 279 -33.33 -0.73 6.49
CA SER A 279 -34.09 0.40 7.07
C SER A 279 -33.70 1.69 6.37
#